data_AF-B8FF48-F1
#
_entry.id   AF-B8FF48-F1
#
_cell.length_a   1.000
_cell.length_b   1.000
_cell.length_c   1.000
_cell.angle_alpha   90.00
_cell.angle_beta   90.00
_cell.angle_gamma   90.00
#
_symmetry.space_group_name_H-M   'P 1'
#
loop_
_entity.id
_entity.type
_entity.pdbx_description
1 polymer ?
#
loop_
_entity_poly.entity_id
_entity_poly.type
_entity_poly.pdbx_seq_one_letter_code
_entity_poly.pdbx_strand_id
1 'polypeptide(L)'
;MKTLAIIMVALLMAPIAAQARMESMSEDSMGVIHGQVGITINFETHLSGSYVAITDSDGDDDAYPNQGALTLYGLDITQTGADDNMVVTGLTLDVGTDGGGSPALCIGLPQITGHVQIDEVRIGGSATAGDSLGAITWGNIDYAPTTCTVYPH
;
A
#
# COMPACT_ATOMS: atom_id res chain seq x y z
N MET A 1 42.61 42.27 6.80
CA MET A 1 41.28 42.11 6.17
C MET A 1 40.85 40.65 6.02
N LYS A 2 41.74 39.72 5.64
CA LYS A 2 41.41 38.28 5.48
C LYS A 2 40.94 37.59 6.78
N THR A 3 41.55 37.89 7.92
CA THR A 3 41.21 37.29 9.22
C THR A 3 39.83 37.70 9.75
N LEU A 4 39.42 38.96 9.50
CA LEU A 4 38.11 39.48 9.94
C LEU A 4 36.95 38.86 9.15
N ALA A 5 37.15 38.61 7.86
CA ALA A 5 36.16 37.96 7.00
C ALA A 5 35.92 36.49 7.42
N ILE A 6 36.97 35.77 7.82
CA ILE A 6 36.86 34.38 8.28
C ILE A 6 36.08 34.29 9.61
N ILE A 7 36.32 35.21 10.53
CA ILE A 7 35.60 35.28 11.82
C ILE A 7 34.11 35.58 11.59
N MET A 8 33.80 36.51 10.68
CA MET A 8 32.41 36.87 10.35
C MET A 8 31.65 35.70 9.71
N VAL A 9 32.26 34.94 8.79
CA VAL A 9 31.63 33.76 8.18
C VAL A 9 31.42 32.65 9.21
N ALA A 10 32.39 32.42 10.12
CA ALA A 10 32.24 31.44 11.20
C ALA A 10 31.11 31.81 12.17
N LEU A 11 30.96 33.10 12.49
CA LEU A 11 29.90 33.61 13.38
C LEU A 11 28.51 33.55 12.73
N LEU A 12 28.43 33.67 11.40
CA LEU A 12 27.18 33.56 10.63
C LEU A 12 26.78 32.10 10.33
N MET A 13 27.73 31.16 10.31
CA MET A 13 27.48 29.73 10.11
C MET A 13 27.20 28.97 11.41
N ALA A 14 27.64 29.49 12.55
CA ALA A 14 27.39 28.87 13.87
C ALA A 14 25.89 28.70 14.22
N PRO A 15 24.99 29.66 13.92
CA PRO A 15 23.55 29.50 14.18
C PRO A 15 22.91 28.49 13.23
N ILE A 16 23.37 28.41 11.98
CA ILE A 16 22.83 27.51 10.96
C ILE A 16 23.19 26.04 11.29
N ALA A 17 24.41 25.79 11.78
CA ALA A 17 24.81 24.48 12.28
C ALA A 17 24.15 24.11 13.62
N ALA A 18 23.72 25.10 14.42
CA ALA A 18 22.99 24.88 15.67
C ALA A 18 21.48 24.64 15.44
N GLN A 19 20.89 25.22 14.38
CA GLN A 19 19.47 25.07 14.03
C GLN A 19 19.19 23.89 13.08
N ALA A 20 20.20 23.35 12.40
CA ALA A 20 20.10 22.09 11.65
C ALA A 20 20.33 20.85 12.53
N ARG A 21 20.11 20.98 13.85
CA ARG A 21 20.09 19.82 14.75
C ARG A 21 18.79 19.08 14.50
N MET A 22 18.86 17.78 14.19
CA MET A 22 17.75 16.87 14.48
C MET A 22 17.58 16.88 16.01
N GLU A 23 16.80 17.84 16.51
CA GLU A 23 16.40 17.87 17.89
C GLU A 23 15.43 16.69 18.07
N SER A 24 15.80 15.76 18.95
CA SER A 24 14.92 14.66 19.29
C SER A 24 13.59 15.24 19.78
N MET A 25 12.50 14.75 19.22
CA MET A 25 11.13 15.16 19.58
C MET A 25 11.01 15.22 21.10
N SER A 26 10.64 16.38 21.66
CA SER A 26 10.55 16.54 23.12
C SER A 26 9.39 15.71 23.67
N GLU A 27 9.56 15.18 24.89
CA GLU A 27 8.51 14.43 25.60
C GLU A 27 7.19 15.20 25.71
N ASP A 28 7.21 16.55 25.71
CA ASP A 28 6.00 17.39 25.72
C ASP A 28 5.25 17.37 24.37
N SER A 29 5.98 17.36 23.25
CA SER A 29 5.38 17.23 21.91
C SER A 29 4.84 15.83 21.69
N MET A 30 5.52 14.85 22.27
CA MET A 30 5.12 13.44 22.31
C MET A 30 3.89 13.26 23.23
N GLY A 31 3.86 13.82 24.44
CA GLY A 31 2.80 13.65 25.45
C GLY A 31 1.40 14.07 25.00
N VAL A 32 1.29 15.05 24.08
CA VAL A 32 0.01 15.43 23.46
C VAL A 32 -0.54 14.33 22.53
N ILE A 33 0.34 13.51 21.95
CA ILE A 33 -0.02 12.36 21.09
C ILE A 33 -0.33 11.12 21.94
N HIS A 34 0.25 11.00 23.15
CA HIS A 34 0.12 9.82 24.03
C HIS A 34 -1.24 9.69 24.71
N GLY A 35 -2.09 10.72 24.62
CA GLY A 35 -3.47 10.68 25.09
C GLY A 35 -4.44 9.99 24.13
N GLN A 36 -3.99 9.59 22.94
CA GLN A 36 -4.81 8.88 21.96
C GLN A 36 -4.51 7.37 22.06
N VAL A 37 -5.48 6.61 22.56
CA VAL A 37 -5.43 5.14 22.52
C VAL A 37 -5.56 4.71 21.07
N GLY A 38 -4.42 4.46 20.40
CA GLY A 38 -4.31 3.81 19.08
C GLY A 38 -5.06 4.48 17.92
N ILE A 39 -4.39 4.71 16.80
CA ILE A 39 -5.11 5.14 15.58
C ILE A 39 -5.69 3.89 14.91
N THR A 40 -7.02 3.80 14.84
CA THR A 40 -7.70 2.80 14.01
C THR A 40 -7.99 3.41 12.64
N ILE A 41 -7.51 2.77 11.59
CA ILE A 41 -7.76 3.20 10.21
C ILE A 41 -8.64 2.17 9.51
N ASN A 42 -9.76 2.63 8.93
CA ASN A 42 -10.65 1.81 8.13
C ASN A 42 -10.50 2.20 6.67
N PHE A 43 -10.34 1.21 5.79
CA PHE A 43 -10.34 1.40 4.35
C PHE A 43 -11.38 0.49 3.70
N GLU A 44 -12.08 1.02 2.72
CA GLU A 44 -13.03 0.28 1.89
C GLU A 44 -12.57 0.40 0.43
N THR A 45 -12.37 -0.75 -0.22
CA THR A 45 -12.00 -0.81 -1.64
C THR A 45 -13.18 -1.35 -2.41
N HIS A 46 -13.65 -0.60 -3.41
CA HIS A 46 -14.72 -1.03 -4.30
C HIS A 46 -14.18 -1.08 -5.73
N LEU A 47 -14.19 -2.27 -6.32
CA LEU A 47 -13.79 -2.52 -7.69
C LEU A 47 -14.88 -3.38 -8.34
N SER A 48 -15.82 -2.76 -9.04
CA SER A 48 -16.94 -3.45 -9.69
C SER A 48 -17.04 -3.11 -11.17
N GLY A 49 -17.39 -4.11 -11.99
CA GLY A 49 -17.59 -3.96 -13.44
C GLY A 49 -16.36 -3.52 -14.23
N SER A 50 -15.17 -3.62 -13.65
CA SER A 50 -13.90 -3.27 -14.29
C SER A 50 -13.28 -4.48 -14.98
N TYR A 51 -12.37 -4.23 -15.92
CA TYR A 51 -11.57 -5.29 -16.54
C TYR A 51 -10.08 -5.00 -16.41
N VAL A 52 -9.29 -6.06 -16.30
CA VAL A 52 -7.84 -6.00 -16.43
C VAL A 52 -7.47 -6.72 -17.71
N ALA A 53 -6.76 -6.04 -18.61
CA ALA A 53 -6.29 -6.64 -19.86
C ALA A 53 -4.77 -6.59 -19.94
N ILE A 54 -4.17 -7.72 -20.29
CA ILE A 54 -2.78 -7.81 -20.73
C ILE A 54 -2.83 -7.90 -22.24
N THR A 55 -2.37 -6.85 -22.91
CA THR A 55 -2.34 -6.76 -24.37
C THR A 55 -0.93 -6.98 -24.89
N ASP A 56 -0.80 -7.84 -25.88
CA ASP A 56 0.36 -7.95 -26.75
C ASP A 56 0.29 -6.84 -27.80
N SER A 57 1.20 -5.88 -27.72
CA SER A 57 1.17 -4.66 -28.55
C SER A 57 2.03 -4.77 -29.81
N ASP A 58 2.96 -5.72 -29.86
CA ASP A 58 3.90 -5.93 -30.96
C ASP A 58 3.57 -7.16 -31.81
N GLY A 59 2.77 -8.10 -31.30
CA GLY A 59 2.38 -9.30 -32.02
C GLY A 59 3.55 -10.25 -32.29
N ASP A 60 3.27 -11.37 -32.95
CA ASP A 60 4.29 -12.31 -33.44
C ASP A 60 4.54 -12.04 -34.94
N ASP A 61 5.54 -11.17 -35.18
CA ASP A 61 6.24 -10.80 -36.43
C ASP A 61 5.54 -11.18 -37.76
N ASP A 62 4.95 -10.20 -38.47
CA ASP A 62 4.27 -10.23 -39.79
C ASP A 62 3.24 -11.34 -40.08
N ALA A 63 3.24 -12.45 -39.34
CA ALA A 63 2.40 -13.62 -39.47
C ALA A 63 1.11 -13.48 -38.64
N TYR A 64 1.18 -12.76 -37.51
CA TYR A 64 0.04 -12.48 -36.63
C TYR A 64 -0.05 -10.98 -36.30
N PRO A 65 -0.53 -10.15 -37.24
CA PRO A 65 -0.60 -8.69 -37.08
C PRO A 65 -1.63 -8.21 -36.05
N ASN A 66 -2.33 -9.12 -35.37
CA ASN A 66 -3.38 -8.79 -34.41
C ASN A 66 -2.84 -8.84 -32.98
N GLN A 67 -2.95 -7.70 -32.29
CA GLN A 67 -2.62 -7.51 -30.88
C GLN A 67 -3.42 -8.50 -30.03
N GLY A 68 -2.80 -9.55 -29.50
CA GLY A 68 -3.45 -10.48 -28.59
C GLY A 68 -3.84 -9.81 -27.28
N ALA A 69 -4.88 -10.29 -26.61
CA ALA A 69 -5.19 -9.88 -25.24
C ALA A 69 -5.69 -11.03 -24.38
N LEU A 70 -5.19 -11.09 -23.16
CA LEU A 70 -5.81 -11.80 -22.04
C LEU A 70 -6.59 -10.79 -21.23
N THR A 71 -7.91 -10.93 -21.18
CA THR A 71 -8.80 -10.01 -20.46
C THR A 71 -9.51 -10.72 -19.33
N LEU A 72 -9.42 -10.17 -18.12
CA LEU A 72 -10.20 -10.54 -16.94
C LEU A 72 -11.34 -9.52 -16.84
N TYR A 73 -12.52 -9.90 -17.30
CA TYR A 73 -13.70 -9.04 -17.34
C TYR A 73 -14.61 -9.30 -16.14
N GLY A 74 -15.22 -8.24 -15.61
CA GLY A 74 -16.07 -8.34 -14.43
C GLY A 74 -15.27 -8.76 -13.21
N LEU A 75 -14.09 -8.16 -13.01
CA LEU A 75 -13.35 -8.34 -11.77
C LEU A 75 -14.16 -7.72 -10.64
N ASP A 76 -14.49 -8.54 -9.65
CA ASP A 76 -15.21 -8.17 -8.45
C ASP A 76 -14.48 -8.69 -7.21
N ILE A 77 -14.35 -7.84 -6.19
CA ILE A 77 -13.64 -8.11 -4.95
C ILE A 77 -14.58 -7.77 -3.78
N THR A 78 -15.15 -8.82 -3.19
CA THR A 78 -16.22 -8.73 -2.18
C THR A 78 -15.83 -9.48 -0.90
N GLN A 79 -16.48 -9.16 0.21
CA GLN A 79 -16.52 -10.03 1.39
C GLN A 79 -17.35 -11.29 1.05
N THR A 80 -17.35 -12.29 1.92
CA THR A 80 -18.09 -13.55 1.74
C THR A 80 -19.61 -13.30 1.54
N GLY A 81 -20.05 -13.13 0.29
CA GLY A 81 -21.42 -12.79 -0.10
C GLY A 81 -21.43 -11.76 -1.24
N ALA A 82 -22.27 -11.95 -2.24
CA ALA A 82 -22.20 -11.24 -3.54
C ALA A 82 -22.39 -9.71 -3.51
N ASP A 83 -22.60 -9.09 -2.34
CA ASP A 83 -23.00 -7.69 -2.21
C ASP A 83 -22.24 -6.90 -1.11
N ASP A 84 -21.30 -7.52 -0.39
CA ASP A 84 -20.50 -6.79 0.63
C ASP A 84 -19.10 -6.50 0.08
N ASN A 85 -18.60 -5.28 0.24
CA ASN A 85 -17.24 -4.92 -0.17
C ASN A 85 -16.20 -5.64 0.68
N MET A 86 -14.98 -5.84 0.16
CA MET A 86 -13.87 -6.28 1.00
C MET A 86 -13.56 -5.18 2.04
N VAL A 87 -13.94 -5.44 3.30
CA VAL A 87 -13.75 -4.51 4.42
C VAL A 87 -12.41 -4.80 5.10
N VAL A 88 -11.53 -3.79 5.13
CA VAL A 88 -10.23 -3.85 5.80
C VAL A 88 -10.34 -3.06 7.11
N THR A 89 -10.71 -3.75 8.18
CA THR A 89 -10.91 -3.17 9.53
C THR A 89 -9.95 -3.72 10.55
N GLY A 90 -9.45 -2.85 11.44
CA GLY A 90 -8.55 -3.25 12.53
C GLY A 90 -7.07 -3.02 12.23
N LEU A 91 -6.74 -2.10 11.31
CA LEU A 91 -5.40 -1.52 11.28
C LEU A 91 -5.16 -0.78 12.59
N THR A 92 -4.14 -1.19 13.33
CA THR A 92 -3.70 -0.49 14.53
C THR A 92 -2.34 0.13 14.32
N LEU A 93 -2.17 1.36 14.78
CA LEU A 93 -0.87 2.02 14.85
C LEU A 93 -0.57 2.35 16.31
N ASP A 94 0.48 1.73 16.85
CA ASP A 94 0.86 1.89 18.25
C ASP A 94 2.38 1.81 18.46
N VAL A 95 2.85 2.41 19.56
CA VAL A 95 4.22 2.25 20.03
C VAL A 95 4.27 1.03 20.92
N GLY A 96 5.03 0.01 20.51
CA GLY A 96 5.13 -1.25 21.21
C GLY A 96 6.57 -1.69 21.44
N THR A 97 6.71 -2.95 21.81
CA THR A 97 8.00 -3.60 22.02
C THR A 97 8.08 -4.82 21.10
N ASP A 98 9.18 -4.99 20.40
CA ASP A 98 9.38 -6.15 19.52
C ASP A 98 9.63 -7.45 20.31
N GLY A 99 9.75 -8.58 19.62
CA GLY A 99 10.01 -9.89 20.25
C GLY A 99 11.36 -9.97 21.00
N GLY A 100 12.26 -8.99 20.79
CA GLY A 100 13.55 -8.87 21.46
C GLY A 100 13.58 -7.83 22.59
N GLY A 101 12.46 -7.14 22.87
CA GLY A 101 12.38 -6.14 23.93
C GLY A 101 12.76 -4.72 23.54
N SER A 102 12.96 -4.44 22.24
CA SER A 102 13.29 -3.09 21.75
C SER A 102 12.03 -2.28 21.42
N PRO A 103 11.98 -0.98 21.73
CA PRO A 103 10.86 -0.12 21.36
C PRO A 103 10.78 0.03 19.83
N ALA A 104 9.59 -0.15 19.27
CA ALA A 104 9.34 -0.04 17.84
C ALA A 104 7.95 0.53 17.55
N LEU A 105 7.77 1.09 16.35
CA LEU A 105 6.44 1.38 15.84
C LEU A 105 5.83 0.07 15.33
N CYS A 106 4.74 -0.35 15.95
CA CYS A 106 4.02 -1.56 15.63
C CYS A 106 2.78 -1.20 14.80
N ILE A 107 2.70 -1.77 13.60
CA ILE A 107 1.54 -1.66 12.73
C ILE A 107 0.83 -3.02 12.74
N GLY A 108 -0.31 -3.11 13.43
CA GLY A 108 -1.18 -4.28 13.37
C GLY A 108 -1.94 -4.26 12.05
N LEU A 109 -1.72 -5.27 11.22
CA LEU A 109 -2.42 -5.42 9.94
C LEU A 109 -3.69 -6.25 10.15
N PRO A 110 -4.81 -5.84 9.54
CA PRO A 110 -6.12 -6.45 9.75
C PRO A 110 -6.19 -7.83 9.11
N GLN A 111 -7.17 -8.63 9.57
CA GLN A 111 -7.55 -9.85 8.87
C GLN A 111 -8.14 -9.47 7.51
N ILE A 112 -7.71 -10.15 6.45
CA ILE A 112 -8.31 -10.00 5.12
C ILE A 112 -9.10 -11.26 4.84
N THR A 113 -10.43 -11.13 4.83
CA THR A 113 -11.35 -12.20 4.46
C THR A 113 -12.19 -11.78 3.28
N GLY A 114 -12.42 -12.69 2.33
CA GLY A 114 -13.32 -12.38 1.23
C GLY A 114 -13.33 -13.37 0.09
N HIS A 115 -13.75 -12.85 -1.04
CA HIS A 115 -14.05 -13.53 -2.27
C HIS A 115 -13.56 -12.67 -3.44
N VAL A 116 -12.91 -13.31 -4.41
CA VAL A 116 -12.54 -12.66 -5.67
C VAL A 116 -13.20 -13.42 -6.80
N GLN A 117 -13.97 -12.71 -7.61
CA GLN A 117 -14.65 -13.26 -8.77
C GLN A 117 -14.20 -12.54 -10.04
N ILE A 118 -14.04 -13.32 -11.10
CA ILE A 118 -13.87 -12.83 -12.46
C ILE A 118 -15.00 -13.48 -13.26
N ASP A 119 -15.95 -12.68 -13.70
CA ASP A 119 -17.10 -13.17 -14.47
C ASP A 119 -16.67 -13.87 -15.76
N GLU A 120 -15.64 -13.33 -16.41
CA GLU A 120 -15.18 -13.87 -17.68
C GLU A 120 -13.69 -13.67 -17.92
N VAL A 121 -12.99 -14.76 -18.21
CA VAL A 121 -11.65 -14.75 -18.78
C VAL A 121 -11.77 -14.85 -20.30
N ARG A 122 -11.28 -13.86 -21.03
CA ARG A 122 -11.29 -13.84 -22.49
C ARG A 122 -9.89 -13.91 -23.05
N ILE A 123 -9.71 -14.66 -24.13
CA ILE A 123 -8.52 -14.61 -24.98
C ILE A 123 -8.96 -14.22 -26.39
N GLY A 124 -8.32 -13.21 -26.98
CA GLY A 124 -8.66 -12.79 -28.33
C GLY A 124 -7.76 -11.73 -28.90
N GLY A 125 -8.18 -11.16 -30.03
CA GLY A 125 -7.40 -10.17 -30.78
C GLY A 125 -7.52 -8.73 -30.29
N SER A 126 -8.12 -8.48 -29.12
CA SER A 126 -8.03 -7.19 -28.40
C SER A 126 -8.62 -7.28 -26.98
N ALA A 127 -8.40 -6.26 -26.15
CA ALA A 127 -8.94 -6.20 -24.78
C ALA A 127 -10.48 -6.22 -24.69
N THR A 128 -11.19 -5.94 -25.78
CA THR A 128 -12.66 -5.92 -25.84
C THR A 128 -13.24 -7.00 -26.75
N ALA A 129 -12.39 -7.77 -27.44
CA ALA A 129 -12.79 -8.82 -28.37
C ALA A 129 -12.02 -10.12 -28.10
N GLY A 130 -12.74 -11.20 -27.83
CA GLY A 130 -12.15 -12.51 -27.60
C GLY A 130 -13.19 -13.51 -27.15
N ASP A 131 -12.83 -14.79 -27.27
CA ASP A 131 -13.69 -15.87 -26.83
C ASP A 131 -13.53 -16.08 -25.33
N SER A 132 -14.65 -16.34 -24.68
CA SER A 132 -14.69 -16.70 -23.26
C SER A 132 -14.06 -18.06 -23.02
N LEU A 133 -13.19 -18.15 -22.02
CA LEU A 133 -12.75 -19.40 -21.41
C LEU A 133 -13.58 -19.79 -20.18
N GLY A 134 -14.53 -18.95 -19.78
CA GLY A 134 -15.35 -19.13 -18.57
C GLY A 134 -14.94 -18.19 -17.43
N ALA A 135 -15.42 -18.49 -16.23
CA ALA A 135 -15.24 -17.67 -15.03
C ALA A 135 -14.15 -18.21 -14.10
N ILE A 136 -13.55 -17.34 -13.29
CA ILE A 136 -12.68 -17.73 -12.18
C ILE A 136 -13.28 -17.23 -10.88
N THR A 137 -13.23 -18.09 -9.86
CA THR A 137 -13.75 -17.77 -8.55
C THR A 137 -12.78 -18.26 -7.48
N TRP A 138 -12.35 -17.36 -6.60
CA TRP A 138 -11.58 -17.66 -5.40
C TRP A 138 -12.41 -17.33 -4.17
N GLY A 139 -12.98 -18.37 -3.57
CA GLY A 139 -13.69 -18.29 -2.30
C GLY A 139 -12.82 -18.64 -1.10
N ASN A 140 -13.30 -18.27 0.09
CA ASN A 140 -12.67 -18.55 1.37
C ASN A 140 -11.24 -18.00 1.47
N ILE A 141 -11.01 -16.79 0.96
CA ILE A 141 -9.77 -16.08 1.25
C ILE A 141 -9.79 -15.76 2.74
N ASP A 142 -8.81 -16.27 3.48
CA ASP A 142 -8.64 -16.04 4.91
C ASP A 142 -7.15 -15.82 5.20
N TYR A 143 -6.72 -14.56 5.19
CA TYR A 143 -5.39 -14.17 5.62
C TYR A 143 -5.44 -13.76 7.08
N ALA A 144 -4.77 -14.55 7.92
CA ALA A 144 -4.64 -14.25 9.35
C ALA A 144 -4.00 -12.88 9.58
N PRO A 145 -4.33 -12.19 10.70
CA PRO A 145 -3.69 -10.93 11.08
C PRO A 145 -2.17 -11.04 11.11
N THR A 146 -1.49 -10.01 10.61
CA THR A 146 -0.03 -9.92 10.60
C THR A 146 0.45 -8.61 11.23
N THR A 147 1.73 -8.50 11.51
CA THR A 147 2.32 -7.28 12.09
C THR A 147 3.47 -6.79 11.22
N CYS A 148 3.50 -5.50 10.95
CA CYS A 148 4.67 -4.82 10.39
C CYS A 148 5.36 -4.01 11.50
N THR A 149 6.66 -4.23 11.68
CA THR A 149 7.46 -3.54 12.69
C THR A 149 8.45 -2.62 12.00
N VAL A 150 8.44 -1.34 12.38
CA VAL A 150 9.37 -0.33 11.85
C VAL A 150 10.37 0.04 12.94
N TYR A 151 11.65 -0.16 12.63
CA TYR A 151 12.76 0.13 13.54
C TYR A 151 13.40 1.49 13.22
N PRO A 152 13.86 2.23 14.24
CA PRO A 152 14.74 3.37 14.02
C PRO A 152 16.10 2.89 13.45
N HIS A 153 16.72 3.73 12.63
CA HIS A 153 18.09 3.52 12.13
C HIS A 153 19.10 4.31 12.96
#